data_AF-A0A7S0VQ66-F1
#
_entry.id   AF-A0A7S0VQ66-F1
#
_cell.length_a   1.000
_cell.length_b   1.000
_cell.length_c   1.000
_cell.angle_alpha   90.00
_cell.angle_beta   90.00
_cell.angle_gamma   90.00
#
_symmetry.space_group_name_H-M   'P 1'
#
loop_
_entity.id
_entity.type
_entity.pdbx_description
1 polymer ?
#
loop_
_entity_poly.entity_id
_entity_poly.type
_entity_poly.pdbx_seq_one_letter_code
_entity_poly.pdbx_strand_id
1 'polypeptide(L)'
;EMAFMSTTTDLEVAVRYSISSNSLILRIVPKDFLGVGADLRWVSAFPGEAEYCYPPLTYLRPVGKPVKLRAPVQIRGSAVGQVGKGTTVKNIEFTVVEVEPVMG
;
A
#
# COMPACT_ATOMS: atom_id res chain seq x y z
N GLU A 1 2.95 4.96 14.42
CA GLU A 1 2.94 3.48 14.47
C GLU A 1 3.93 3.03 15.54
N MET A 2 3.60 2.02 16.35
CA MET A 2 4.53 1.48 17.36
C MET A 2 5.44 0.39 16.78
N ALA A 3 5.03 -0.24 15.69
CA ALA A 3 5.82 -1.22 14.95
C ALA A 3 6.53 -0.59 13.73
N PHE A 4 7.26 -1.42 12.97
CA PHE A 4 7.67 -1.04 11.62
C PHE A 4 6.45 -0.91 10.72
N MET A 5 6.46 0.10 9.86
CA MET A 5 5.40 0.31 8.88
C MET A 5 5.93 -0.01 7.48
N SER A 6 5.51 -1.16 6.98
CA SER A 6 5.76 -1.58 5.59
C SER A 6 4.82 -0.83 4.65
N THR A 7 5.38 -0.25 3.60
CA THR A 7 4.66 0.58 2.61
C THR A 7 5.17 0.25 1.21
N THR A 8 4.42 0.62 0.18
CA THR A 8 4.79 0.35 -1.21
C THR A 8 4.61 1.58 -2.08
N THR A 9 5.42 1.68 -3.13
CA THR A 9 5.25 2.68 -4.20
C THR A 9 4.29 2.22 -5.30
N ASP A 10 3.88 0.95 -5.29
CA ASP A 10 2.93 0.39 -6.25
C ASP A 10 1.50 0.39 -5.67
N LEU A 11 0.62 1.16 -6.32
CA LEU A 11 -0.78 1.27 -5.92
C LEU A 11 -1.51 -0.09 -6.00
N GLU A 12 -1.21 -0.93 -6.98
CA GLU A 12 -1.86 -2.23 -7.13
C GLU A 12 -1.53 -3.14 -5.94
N VAL A 13 -0.27 -3.12 -5.47
CA VAL A 13 0.16 -3.83 -4.27
C VAL A 13 -0.57 -3.27 -3.05
N ALA A 14 -0.59 -1.94 -2.86
CA ALA A 14 -1.27 -1.33 -1.73
C ALA A 14 -2.77 -1.71 -1.66
N VAL A 15 -3.47 -1.69 -2.81
CA VAL A 15 -4.88 -2.07 -2.88
C VAL A 15 -5.09 -3.56 -2.61
N ARG A 16 -4.16 -4.44 -3.02
CA ARG A 16 -4.21 -5.87 -2.70
C ARG A 16 -4.08 -6.14 -1.19
N TYR A 17 -3.27 -5.36 -0.49
CA TYR A 17 -3.17 -5.43 0.97
C TYR A 17 -4.35 -4.78 1.71
N SER A 18 -5.16 -3.96 1.03
CA SER A 18 -6.27 -3.23 1.63
C SER A 18 -7.65 -3.85 1.38
N ILE A 19 -7.72 -5.06 0.80
CA ILE A 19 -8.97 -5.70 0.40
C ILE A 19 -9.85 -5.97 1.63
N SER A 20 -10.87 -5.13 1.80
CA SER A 20 -11.84 -5.16 2.90
C SER A 20 -13.11 -4.41 2.47
N SER A 21 -14.23 -4.62 3.18
CA SER A 21 -15.45 -3.84 2.97
C SER A 21 -15.28 -2.34 3.29
N ASN A 22 -14.33 -2.01 4.17
CA ASN A 22 -13.95 -0.65 4.53
C ASN A 22 -12.44 -0.48 4.32
N SER A 23 -12.05 -0.21 3.08
CA SER A 23 -10.65 -0.11 2.69
C SER A 23 -10.12 1.33 2.82
N LEU A 24 -8.94 1.48 3.43
CA LEU A 24 -8.22 2.75 3.61
C LEU A 24 -6.80 2.61 3.04
N ILE A 25 -6.41 3.55 2.19
CA ILE A 25 -5.06 3.70 1.66
C ILE A 25 -4.47 4.99 2.22
N LEU A 26 -3.32 4.87 2.87
CA LEU A 26 -2.54 6.01 3.34
C LEU A 26 -1.52 6.38 2.26
N ARG A 27 -1.77 7.49 1.56
CA ARG A 27 -0.84 8.01 0.56
C ARG A 27 0.20 8.87 1.27
N ILE A 28 1.36 8.27 1.53
CA ILE A 28 2.46 8.96 2.22
C ILE A 28 3.13 9.93 1.23
N VAL A 29 3.19 11.20 1.61
CA VAL A 29 3.82 12.27 0.85
C VAL A 29 4.90 12.92 1.70
N PRO A 30 6.14 12.40 1.68
CA PRO A 30 7.27 13.01 2.38
C PRO A 30 7.59 14.41 1.85
N LYS A 31 8.04 15.31 2.72
CA LYS A 31 8.46 16.67 2.33
C LYS A 31 9.84 16.72 1.72
N ASP A 32 10.71 15.83 2.16
CA ASP A 32 12.11 15.74 1.77
C ASP A 32 12.55 14.27 1.72
N PHE A 33 13.80 14.06 1.34
CA PHE A 33 14.36 12.71 1.21
C PHE A 33 14.50 11.98 2.56
N LEU A 34 14.64 12.72 3.67
CA LEU A 34 14.78 12.15 5.02
C LEU A 34 13.45 11.59 5.54
N GLY A 35 12.33 12.16 5.09
CA GLY A 35 11.01 11.64 5.39
C GLY A 35 10.62 10.38 4.60
N VAL A 36 11.49 9.83 3.75
CA VAL A 36 11.23 8.60 3.00
C VAL A 36 11.70 7.40 3.81
N GLY A 37 10.90 6.32 3.83
CA GLY A 37 11.30 5.05 4.44
C GLY A 37 12.52 4.40 3.77
N ALA A 38 13.09 3.38 4.40
CA ALA A 38 14.20 2.62 3.82
C ALA A 38 13.70 1.72 2.69
N ASP A 39 14.34 1.78 1.52
CA ASP A 39 14.08 0.87 0.40
C ASP A 39 14.62 -0.53 0.71
N LEU A 40 13.72 -1.49 0.84
CA LEU A 40 14.07 -2.88 1.20
C LEU A 40 14.07 -3.83 -0.01
N ARG A 41 13.83 -3.34 -1.23
CA ARG A 41 13.69 -4.21 -2.42
C ARG A 41 14.86 -5.17 -2.63
N TRP A 42 16.08 -4.72 -2.36
CA TRP A 42 17.29 -5.49 -2.62
C TRP A 42 17.49 -6.67 -1.65
N VAL A 43 16.85 -6.65 -0.48
CA VAL A 43 16.98 -7.66 0.58
C VAL A 43 15.66 -8.36 0.90
N SER A 44 14.53 -7.81 0.47
CA SER A 44 13.20 -8.35 0.73
C SER A 44 13.00 -9.71 0.08
N ALA A 45 12.26 -10.58 0.76
CA ALA A 45 11.76 -11.83 0.17
C ALA A 45 10.75 -11.58 -0.96
N PHE A 46 10.18 -10.38 -1.03
CA PHE A 46 9.21 -9.97 -2.04
C PHE A 46 9.64 -8.68 -2.77
N PRO A 47 10.75 -8.69 -3.55
CA PRO A 47 11.27 -7.48 -4.21
C PRO A 47 10.25 -6.77 -5.12
N GLY A 48 9.33 -7.55 -5.71
CA GLY A 48 8.26 -7.04 -6.58
C GLY A 48 7.20 -6.20 -5.87
N GLU A 49 7.15 -6.21 -4.54
CA GLU A 49 6.23 -5.37 -3.78
C GLU A 49 6.73 -3.93 -3.59
N ALA A 50 7.96 -3.64 -4.03
CA ALA A 50 8.55 -2.31 -3.97
C ALA A 50 8.47 -1.67 -2.58
N GLU A 51 8.85 -2.44 -1.56
CA GLU A 51 8.71 -2.08 -0.15
C GLU A 51 9.63 -0.93 0.28
N TYR A 52 9.01 0.05 0.94
CA TYR A 52 9.66 1.07 1.75
C TYR A 52 9.23 0.89 3.20
N CYS A 53 10.20 0.76 4.11
CA CYS A 53 9.93 0.49 5.51
C CYS A 53 10.25 1.71 6.37
N TYR A 54 9.26 2.17 7.13
CA TYR A 54 9.43 3.22 8.11
C TYR A 54 9.72 2.61 9.50
N PRO A 55 10.62 3.22 10.28
CA PRO A 55 10.94 2.71 11.60
C PRO A 55 9.76 2.88 12.57
N PRO A 56 9.77 2.15 13.70
CA PRO A 56 8.89 2.40 14.83
C PRO A 56 8.85 3.88 15.21
N LEU A 57 7.72 4.28 15.79
CA LEU A 57 7.46 5.65 16.24
C LEU A 57 7.37 6.69 15.10
N THR A 58 7.23 6.26 13.84
CA THR A 58 6.86 7.17 12.76
C THR A 58 5.41 7.63 12.95
N TYR A 59 5.22 8.95 13.08
CA TYR A 59 3.90 9.57 13.13
C TYR A 59 3.44 9.93 11.72
N LEU A 60 2.14 9.80 11.46
CA LEU A 60 1.52 10.20 10.19
C LEU A 60 0.56 11.35 10.47
N ARG A 61 0.82 12.52 9.89
CA ARG A 61 -0.08 13.66 9.95
C ARG A 61 -0.98 13.66 8.72
N PRO A 62 -2.31 13.58 8.85
CA PRO A 62 -3.19 13.69 7.70
C PRO A 62 -3.08 15.08 7.06
N VAL A 63 -3.00 15.10 5.75
CA VAL A 63 -3.01 16.31 4.93
C VAL A 63 -4.12 16.21 3.90
N GLY A 64 -4.83 17.31 3.68
CA GLY A 64 -5.97 17.33 2.76
C GLY A 64 -7.22 16.59 3.25
N LYS A 65 -8.15 16.36 2.32
CA LYS A 65 -9.43 15.71 2.59
C LYS A 65 -9.41 14.27 2.10
N PRO A 66 -10.02 13.32 2.83
CA PRO A 66 -10.19 11.95 2.34
C PRO A 66 -10.96 11.92 1.01
N VAL A 67 -10.52 11.07 0.08
CA VAL A 67 -11.16 10.90 -1.24
C VAL A 67 -11.54 9.44 -1.42
N LYS A 68 -12.79 9.18 -1.81
CA LYS A 68 -13.22 7.83 -2.20
C LYS A 68 -12.90 7.59 -3.66
N LEU A 69 -12.18 6.51 -3.94
CA LEU A 69 -11.77 6.11 -5.27
C LEU A 69 -12.23 4.67 -5.56
N ARG A 70 -12.27 4.36 -6.85
CA ARG A 70 -12.50 3.00 -7.36
C ARG A 70 -11.43 2.68 -8.39
N ALA A 71 -10.76 1.54 -8.24
CA ALA A 71 -9.76 1.08 -9.20
C ALA A 71 -9.98 -0.39 -9.60
N PRO A 72 -9.72 -0.74 -10.86
CA PRO A 72 -9.71 -2.14 -11.30
C PRO A 72 -8.42 -2.81 -10.80
N VAL A 73 -8.56 -3.91 -10.07
CA VAL A 73 -7.43 -4.74 -9.62
C VAL A 73 -7.50 -6.11 -10.27
N GLN A 74 -6.38 -6.54 -10.84
CA GLN A 74 -6.24 -7.89 -11.37
C GLN A 74 -6.01 -8.87 -10.21
N ILE A 75 -7.00 -9.73 -9.98
CA ILE A 75 -6.91 -10.82 -9.02
C ILE A 75 -6.58 -12.09 -9.81
N ARG A 76 -5.41 -12.66 -9.51
CA ARG A 76 -5.05 -14.00 -9.99
C ARG A 76 -5.83 -15.01 -9.16
N GLY A 77 -6.64 -15.83 -9.81
CA GLY A 77 -7.28 -16.97 -9.16
C GLY A 77 -6.23 -17.96 -8.64
N SER A 78 -6.47 -18.53 -7.47
CA SER A 78 -5.60 -19.58 -6.90
C SER A 78 -5.79 -20.87 -7.69
N ALA A 79 -4.70 -21.45 -8.19
CA ALA A 79 -4.70 -22.66 -9.00
C ALA A 79 -4.87 -23.93 -8.16
N VAL A 80 -5.92 -24.00 -7.34
CA VAL A 80 -6.34 -25.26 -6.72
C VAL A 80 -7.59 -25.73 -7.44
N GLY A 81 -7.36 -26.59 -8.45
CA GLY A 81 -8.41 -27.43 -9.02
C GLY A 81 -9.32 -26.79 -10.06
N GLN A 82 -8.81 -26.05 -11.05
CA GLN A 82 -9.50 -25.89 -12.34
C GLN A 82 -8.57 -25.38 -13.45
N VAL A 83 -8.64 -26.05 -14.60
CA VAL A 83 -7.97 -25.68 -15.85
C VAL A 83 -8.64 -24.42 -16.40
N GLY A 84 -7.98 -23.28 -16.21
CA GLY A 84 -8.38 -22.00 -16.78
C GLY A 84 -7.59 -20.86 -16.14
N LYS A 85 -6.57 -20.34 -16.83
CA LYS A 85 -5.87 -19.09 -16.46
C LYS A 85 -6.84 -17.91 -16.61
N GLY A 86 -7.76 -17.74 -15.66
CA GLY A 86 -8.69 -16.61 -15.63
C GLY A 86 -8.17 -15.52 -14.71
N THR A 87 -7.56 -14.46 -15.26
CA THR A 87 -7.37 -13.21 -14.52
C THR A 87 -8.74 -12.57 -14.35
N THR A 88 -9.21 -12.43 -13.10
CA THR A 88 -10.47 -11.72 -12.82
C THR A 88 -10.15 -10.29 -12.45
N VAL A 89 -10.74 -9.33 -13.16
CA VAL A 89 -10.67 -7.92 -12.77
C VAL A 89 -11.84 -7.62 -11.83
N LYS A 90 -11.54 -7.12 -10.62
CA LYS A 90 -12.56 -6.58 -9.70
C LYS A 90 -12.32 -5.09 -9.48
N ASN A 91 -13.41 -4.32 -9.51
CA ASN A 91 -13.36 -2.92 -9.08
C ASN A 91 -13.43 -2.88 -7.55
N ILE A 92 -12.39 -2.33 -6.93
CA ILE A 92 -12.31 -2.20 -5.47
C ILE A 92 -12.51 -0.72 -5.12
N GLU A 93 -13.42 -0.46 -4.19
CA GLU A 93 -13.62 0.87 -3.62
C GLU A 93 -12.76 1.02 -2.37
N PHE A 94 -12.05 2.14 -2.27
CA PHE A 94 -11.22 2.46 -1.12
C PHE A 94 -11.18 3.96 -0.89
N THR A 95 -10.94 4.35 0.36
CA THR A 95 -10.71 5.74 0.74
C THR A 95 -9.21 6.01 0.74
N VAL A 96 -8.77 7.09 0.12
CA VAL A 96 -7.39 7.56 0.18
C VAL A 96 -7.31 8.75 1.14
N VAL A 97 -6.35 8.70 2.05
CA VAL A 97 -5.97 9.82 2.91
C VAL A 97 -4.50 10.12 2.66
N GLU A 98 -4.21 11.35 2.28
CA GLU A 98 -2.83 11.79 2.19
C GLU A 98 -2.28 12.04 3.59
N VAL A 99 -1.05 11.61 3.80
CA VAL A 99 -0.38 11.75 5.09
C VAL A 99 1.05 12.17 4.89
N GLU A 100 1.55 13.03 5.76
CA GLU A 100 2.96 13.37 5.85
C GLU A 100 3.58 12.55 7.00
N PRO A 101 4.74 11.90 6.77
CA PRO A 101 5.49 11.29 7.86
C PRO A 101 6.16 12.40 8.68
N VAL A 102 6.03 12.28 10.00
CA VAL A 102 6.67 13.15 10.99
C VAL A 102 7.51 12.24 11.87
N MET A 103 8.83 12.38 11.77
CA MET A 103 9.74 11.71 12.69
C MET A 103 9.74 12.52 14.00
N GLY A 104 9.48 11.82 15.10
CA GLY A 104 9.52 12.38 16.46
C GLY A 104 10.94 12.62 16.95
#